data_AF-A0A944DD74-F1
#
_entry.id   AF-A0A944DD74-F1
#
_cell.length_a   1.000
_cell.length_b   1.000
_cell.length_c   1.000
_cell.angle_alpha   90.00
_cell.angle_beta   90.00
_cell.angle_gamma   90.00
#
_symmetry.space_group_name_H-M   'P 1'
#
loop_
_entity.id
_entity.type
_entity.pdbx_description
1 polymer ?
#
loop_
_entity_poly.entity_id
_entity_poly.type
_entity_poly.pdbx_seq_one_letter_code
_entity_poly.pdbx_strand_id
1 'polypeptide(L)'
;SVPVAVGDTNVIAEDGVNTVSGSVLTNDTVGADTNATPITAASPTLTYGSLVLNSDGSYTYTLDNTNAAVNALNDGETLTDSYTYTLTDGDGTSTTATLTITINGHTDG
;
A
#
# COMPACT_ATOMS: atom_id res chain seq x y z
N SER A 1 4.90 25.45 1.68
CA SER A 1 6.00 24.46 1.87
C SER A 1 5.76 23.34 0.88
N VAL A 2 6.83 22.72 0.38
CA VAL A 2 6.75 21.64 -0.62
C VAL A 2 6.25 20.33 0.00
N PRO A 3 5.58 19.47 -0.77
CA PRO A 3 5.15 18.16 -0.30
C PRO A 3 6.36 17.23 -0.11
N VAL A 4 6.28 16.37 0.90
CA VAL A 4 7.26 15.32 1.20
C VAL A 4 6.50 14.02 1.40
N ALA A 5 6.73 13.06 0.51
CA ALA A 5 6.22 11.69 0.64
C ALA A 5 7.33 10.77 1.16
N VAL A 6 6.97 9.86 2.06
CA VAL A 6 7.84 8.91 2.74
C VAL A 6 7.25 7.52 2.57
N GLY A 7 8.08 6.53 2.24
CA GLY A 7 7.58 5.18 1.98
C GLY A 7 6.83 4.58 3.18
N ASP A 8 5.81 3.78 2.86
CA ASP A 8 4.95 3.09 3.81
C ASP A 8 5.16 1.59 3.75
N THR A 9 4.90 0.92 4.86
CA THR A 9 4.91 -0.54 4.94
C THR A 9 3.66 -1.06 5.63
N ASN A 10 3.22 -2.24 5.21
CA ASN A 10 2.24 -3.02 5.93
C ASN A 10 2.51 -4.51 5.76
N VAL A 11 1.95 -5.32 6.64
CA VAL A 11 2.17 -6.76 6.67
C VAL A 11 0.84 -7.48 6.73
N ILE A 12 0.72 -8.55 5.95
CA ILE A 12 -0.41 -9.48 5.94
C ILE A 12 0.14 -10.90 6.00
N ALA A 13 -0.55 -11.81 6.66
CA ALA A 13 -0.21 -13.23 6.62
C ALA A 13 -1.08 -13.91 5.57
N GLU A 14 -0.51 -14.87 4.84
CA GLU A 14 -1.34 -15.81 4.10
C GLU A 14 -2.20 -16.64 5.06
N ASP A 15 -3.32 -17.14 4.55
CA ASP A 15 -4.34 -17.90 5.30
C ASP A 15 -4.95 -17.21 6.52
N GLY A 16 -4.66 -15.92 6.69
CA GLY A 16 -5.27 -15.04 7.67
C GLY A 16 -6.46 -14.25 7.11
N VAL A 17 -6.58 -13.01 7.59
CA VAL A 17 -7.53 -12.04 7.02
C VAL A 17 -7.04 -11.64 5.63
N ASN A 18 -7.87 -11.76 4.60
CA ASN A 18 -7.50 -11.45 3.21
C ASN A 18 -7.24 -9.96 2.92
N THR A 19 -7.45 -9.06 3.88
CA THR A 19 -7.30 -7.63 3.68
C THR A 19 -6.49 -6.97 4.78
N VAL A 20 -5.73 -5.95 4.38
CA VAL A 20 -5.06 -5.03 5.30
C VAL A 20 -5.29 -3.60 4.82
N SER A 21 -5.51 -2.68 5.75
CA SER A 21 -5.79 -1.28 5.46
C SER A 21 -4.84 -0.36 6.21
N GLY A 22 -4.68 0.86 5.70
CA GLY A 22 -3.85 1.89 6.30
C GLY A 22 -4.04 3.24 5.63
N SER A 23 -3.09 4.14 5.85
CA SER A 23 -3.02 5.40 5.13
C SER A 23 -1.58 5.71 4.77
N VAL A 24 -1.35 6.17 3.53
CA VAL A 24 -0.04 6.64 3.06
C VAL A 24 0.31 8.05 3.55
N LEU A 25 -0.57 8.70 4.33
CA LEU A 25 -0.36 10.08 4.78
C LEU A 25 0.19 10.17 6.20
N THR A 26 0.38 9.06 6.91
CA THR A 26 0.69 9.08 8.35
C THR A 26 2.07 9.66 8.68
N ASN A 27 3.00 9.57 7.73
CA ASN A 27 4.38 10.05 7.80
C ASN A 27 4.70 11.10 6.71
N ASP A 28 3.69 11.51 5.93
CA ASP A 28 3.84 12.47 4.84
C ASP A 28 3.55 13.90 5.29
N THR A 29 4.11 14.86 4.57
CA THR A 29 3.79 16.29 4.71
C THR A 29 3.22 16.80 3.39
N VAL A 30 1.93 17.19 3.38
CA VAL A 30 1.26 17.68 2.16
C VAL A 30 1.78 19.04 1.70
N GLY A 31 2.29 19.88 2.61
CA GLY A 31 2.69 21.25 2.30
C GLY A 31 1.91 22.30 3.10
N ALA A 32 2.04 23.58 2.74
CA ALA A 32 1.43 24.69 3.49
C ALA A 32 -0.04 24.90 3.11
N ASP A 33 -0.38 24.56 1.87
CA ASP A 33 -1.73 24.62 1.33
C ASP A 33 -2.34 23.22 1.42
N THR A 34 -3.16 23.02 2.44
CA THR A 34 -3.76 21.72 2.75
C THR A 34 -4.73 21.30 1.65
N ASN A 35 -4.37 20.29 0.88
CA ASN A 35 -5.28 19.59 -0.03
C ASN A 35 -5.95 18.44 0.75
N ALA A 36 -7.27 18.45 0.85
CA ALA A 36 -8.03 17.41 1.57
C ALA A 36 -7.99 16.04 0.88
N THR A 37 -7.63 16.00 -0.40
CA THR A 37 -7.47 14.79 -1.20
C THR A 37 -6.15 14.84 -1.98
N PRO A 38 -5.00 14.77 -1.27
CA PRO A 38 -3.69 15.04 -1.84
C PRO A 38 -3.14 13.85 -2.65
N ILE A 39 -3.80 12.68 -2.60
CA ILE A 39 -3.33 11.46 -3.27
C ILE A 39 -4.05 11.27 -4.62
N THR A 40 -3.30 10.84 -5.63
CA THR A 40 -3.90 10.32 -6.86
C THR A 40 -4.53 8.97 -6.58
N ALA A 41 -5.86 8.90 -6.58
CA ALA A 41 -6.57 7.65 -6.35
C ALA A 41 -6.28 6.60 -7.43
N ALA A 42 -6.20 5.34 -7.05
CA ALA A 42 -5.89 4.23 -7.95
C ALA A 42 -6.48 2.90 -7.46
N SER A 43 -6.67 1.96 -8.37
CA SER A 43 -7.09 0.59 -8.03
C SER A 43 -6.35 -0.47 -8.85
N PRO A 44 -5.02 -0.60 -8.68
CA PRO A 44 -4.23 -1.54 -9.45
C PRO A 44 -4.40 -2.98 -8.96
N THR A 45 -4.38 -3.92 -9.90
CA THR A 45 -4.04 -5.32 -9.61
C THR A 45 -2.52 -5.43 -9.57
N LEU A 46 -1.99 -5.97 -8.47
CA LEU A 46 -0.57 -6.22 -8.24
C LEU A 46 -0.24 -7.70 -8.49
N THR A 47 0.92 -8.18 -8.05
CA THR A 47 1.36 -9.54 -8.36
C THR A 47 0.65 -10.57 -7.49
N TYR A 48 0.47 -10.26 -6.21
CA TYR A 48 -0.08 -11.19 -5.22
C TYR A 48 -1.44 -10.75 -4.68
N GLY A 49 -1.89 -9.54 -5.03
CA GLY A 49 -3.18 -9.04 -4.60
C GLY A 49 -3.65 -7.82 -5.40
N SER A 50 -4.59 -7.07 -4.85
CA SER A 50 -5.11 -5.84 -5.43
C SER A 50 -5.12 -4.72 -4.39
N LEU A 51 -4.90 -3.49 -4.84
CA LEU A 51 -4.93 -2.30 -4.00
C LEU A 51 -6.11 -1.43 -4.41
N VAL A 52 -6.78 -0.84 -3.43
CA VAL A 52 -7.63 0.34 -3.59
C VAL A 52 -6.98 1.45 -2.78
N LEU A 53 -6.50 2.50 -3.45
CA LEU A 53 -5.94 3.70 -2.84
C LEU A 53 -6.88 4.87 -3.13
N ASN A 54 -7.42 5.47 -2.07
CA ASN A 54 -8.32 6.61 -2.14
C ASN A 54 -7.53 7.92 -2.17
N SER A 55 -8.19 8.99 -2.62
CA SER A 55 -7.56 10.30 -2.75
C SER A 55 -7.28 10.99 -1.40
N ASP A 56 -7.93 10.55 -0.33
CA ASP A 56 -7.62 10.92 1.06
C ASP A 56 -6.43 10.13 1.64
N GLY A 57 -5.79 9.28 0.82
CA GLY A 57 -4.65 8.46 1.18
C GLY A 57 -4.98 7.21 1.99
N SER A 58 -6.24 6.98 2.34
CA SER A 58 -6.65 5.67 2.87
C SER A 58 -6.50 4.59 1.80
N TYR A 59 -6.07 3.40 2.20
CA TYR A 59 -5.97 2.27 1.28
C TYR A 59 -6.47 0.97 1.91
N THR A 60 -6.85 0.04 1.03
CA THR A 60 -7.07 -1.36 1.35
C THR A 60 -6.33 -2.22 0.33
N TYR A 61 -5.46 -3.09 0.81
CA TYR A 61 -4.88 -4.17 0.02
C TYR A 61 -5.68 -5.46 0.27
N THR A 62 -5.98 -6.19 -0.79
CA THR A 62 -6.65 -7.49 -0.74
C THR A 62 -5.71 -8.55 -1.32
N LEU A 63 -5.26 -9.48 -0.48
CA LEU A 63 -4.41 -10.60 -0.86
C LEU A 63 -5.22 -11.64 -1.64
N ASP A 64 -4.64 -12.13 -2.73
CA ASP A 64 -5.14 -13.30 -3.46
C ASP A 64 -4.53 -14.58 -2.90
N ASN A 65 -5.16 -15.16 -1.87
CA ASN A 65 -4.75 -16.45 -1.31
C ASN A 65 -4.88 -17.61 -2.31
N THR A 66 -5.53 -17.42 -3.46
CA THR A 66 -5.57 -18.45 -4.51
C THR A 66 -4.36 -18.39 -5.44
N ASN A 67 -3.52 -17.37 -5.30
CA ASN A 67 -2.26 -17.27 -6.04
C ASN A 67 -1.32 -18.41 -5.61
N ALA A 68 -0.90 -19.23 -6.56
CA ALA A 68 -0.09 -20.42 -6.28
C ALA A 68 1.26 -20.12 -5.63
N ALA A 69 1.82 -18.92 -5.81
CA ALA A 69 3.06 -18.52 -5.15
C ALA A 69 2.83 -18.08 -3.70
N VAL A 70 1.66 -17.48 -3.42
CA VAL A 70 1.22 -17.17 -2.05
C VAL A 70 1.04 -18.50 -1.34
N ASN A 71 0.08 -19.35 -1.76
CA ASN A 71 -0.21 -20.66 -1.14
C ASN A 71 0.99 -21.64 -1.05
N ALA A 72 2.14 -21.33 -1.64
CA ALA A 72 3.35 -22.15 -1.53
C ALA A 72 4.32 -21.67 -0.44
N LEU A 73 4.06 -20.54 0.22
CA LEU A 73 4.92 -20.06 1.29
C LEU A 73 4.79 -20.97 2.52
N ASN A 74 5.87 -21.04 3.28
CA ASN A 74 5.95 -21.73 4.55
C ASN A 74 6.28 -20.72 5.66
N ASP A 75 6.18 -21.15 6.91
CA ASP A 75 6.54 -20.30 8.05
C ASP A 75 7.97 -19.72 7.89
N GLY A 76 8.07 -18.40 7.91
CA GLY A 76 9.33 -17.67 7.76
C GLY A 76 9.70 -17.29 6.32
N GLU A 77 8.94 -17.73 5.32
CA GLU A 77 9.05 -17.24 3.95
C GLU A 77 8.18 -15.99 3.75
N THR A 78 8.55 -15.14 2.78
CA THR A 78 7.81 -13.91 2.50
C THR A 78 7.76 -13.58 1.02
N LEU A 79 6.64 -12.99 0.58
CA LEU A 79 6.51 -12.29 -0.70
C LEU A 79 6.26 -10.79 -0.48
N THR A 80 6.33 -10.01 -1.56
CA THR A 80 6.13 -8.56 -1.48
C THR A 80 5.43 -8.02 -2.71
N ASP A 81 4.40 -7.21 -2.48
CA ASP A 81 3.82 -6.31 -3.47
C ASP A 81 4.27 -4.86 -3.18
N SER A 82 4.38 -4.03 -4.22
CA SER A 82 4.71 -2.62 -4.06
C SER A 82 3.97 -1.74 -5.05
N TYR A 83 3.56 -0.56 -4.60
CA TYR A 83 2.89 0.45 -5.42
C TYR A 83 3.47 1.84 -5.17
N THR A 84 3.90 2.53 -6.22
CA THR A 84 4.35 3.93 -6.13
C THR A 84 3.14 4.86 -6.24
N TYR A 85 2.91 5.66 -5.20
CA TYR A 85 1.83 6.63 -5.15
C TYR A 85 2.35 8.06 -5.38
N THR A 86 1.43 8.96 -5.75
CA THR A 86 1.72 10.38 -5.99
C THR A 86 0.94 11.24 -5.00
N LEU A 87 1.68 12.08 -4.26
CA LEU A 87 1.20 13.11 -3.35
C LEU A 87 1.32 14.48 -4.02
N THR A 88 0.25 15.27 -4.04
CA THR A 88 0.20 16.60 -4.65
C THR A 88 -0.33 17.64 -3.67
N ASP A 89 0.41 18.72 -3.49
CA ASP A 89 0.02 19.85 -2.63
C ASP A 89 -1.09 20.72 -3.25
N GLY A 90 -1.57 21.73 -2.52
CA GLY A 90 -2.60 22.66 -3.01
C GLY A 90 -2.16 23.53 -4.21
N ASP A 91 -0.86 23.67 -4.44
CA ASP A 91 -0.27 24.46 -5.53
C ASP A 91 -0.02 23.62 -6.80
N GLY A 92 -0.24 22.30 -6.73
CA GLY A 92 -0.03 21.37 -7.83
C GLY A 92 1.39 20.80 -7.92
N THR A 93 2.24 21.02 -6.91
CA THR A 93 3.54 20.37 -6.80
C THR A 93 3.35 18.92 -6.38
N SER A 94 4.03 17.98 -7.04
CA SER A 94 3.91 16.55 -6.74
C SER A 94 5.24 15.93 -6.28
N THR A 95 5.12 14.91 -5.43
CA THR A 95 6.20 13.99 -5.04
C THR A 95 5.66 12.55 -5.01
N THR A 96 6.54 11.57 -4.91
CA THR A 96 6.17 10.15 -4.94
C THR A 96 6.88 9.37 -3.83
N ALA A 97 6.21 8.36 -3.29
CA ALA A 97 6.83 7.33 -2.47
C ALA A 97 6.16 5.96 -2.74
N THR A 98 6.61 4.93 -2.03
CA THR A 98 6.18 3.55 -2.27
C THR A 98 5.47 2.99 -1.05
N LEU A 99 4.30 2.40 -1.27
CA LEU A 99 3.66 1.49 -0.33
C LEU A 99 4.16 0.06 -0.61
N THR A 100 4.76 -0.56 0.39
CA THR A 100 5.25 -1.95 0.33
C THR A 100 4.41 -2.84 1.24
N ILE A 101 3.82 -3.90 0.67
CA ILE A 101 3.04 -4.90 1.41
C ILE A 101 3.87 -6.18 1.48
N THR A 102 4.26 -6.59 2.68
CA THR A 102 4.92 -7.88 2.92
C THR A 102 3.88 -8.94 3.26
N ILE A 103 3.95 -10.06 2.56
CA ILE A 103 3.09 -11.23 2.76
C ILE A 103 3.94 -12.27 3.49
N ASN A 104 3.56 -12.59 4.73
CA ASN A 104 4.22 -13.61 5.52
C ASN A 104 3.59 -14.97 5.26
N GLY A 105 4.43 -15.97 5.03
CA GLY A 105 4.02 -17.36 4.90
C GLY A 105 3.49 -17.94 6.21
N HIS A 106 2.60 -18.91 6.07
CA HIS A 106 2.10 -19.79 7.10
C HIS A 106 2.08 -21.22 6.54
N THR A 107 2.73 -22.16 7.21
CA THR A 107 2.74 -23.55 6.70
C THR A 107 1.33 -24.14 6.71
N ASP A 108 0.86 -24.64 5.55
CA ASP A 108 -0.39 -25.41 5.43
C ASP A 108 -0.33 -26.67 6.33
N GLY A 109 -1.34 -26.85 7.18
CA GLY A 109 -1.45 -27.96 8.14
C GLY A 109 -2.11 -29.23 7.61
#